data_AF-T1GF78-F1
#
_entry.id   AF-T1GF78-F1
#
_cell.length_a   1.000
_cell.length_b   1.000
_cell.length_c   1.000
_cell.angle_alpha   90.00
_cell.angle_beta   90.00
_cell.angle_gamma   90.00
#
_symmetry.space_group_name_H-M   'P 1'
#
loop_
_entity.id
_entity.type
_entity.pdbx_description
1 polymer ?
#
loop_
_entity_poly.entity_id
_entity_poly.type
_entity_poly.pdbx_seq_one_letter_code
_entity_poly.pdbx_strand_id
1 'polypeptide(L)'
;MTEEKAKQLGFKPKAYLRDFLYVSQDPIDQLLLSPAYAIPKLLKKTGLTLKDIDSWEIHEAFAGQIIANLKALDSDYFCQKHMGLSEKVGLPDMNKWNNWGGSLSIGHPFAATGVRLCMHTVSQGVAMLIERYPGATAD
;
A
#
# COMPACT_ATOMS: atom_id res chain seq x y z
N MET A 1 -0.80 -19.43 4.78
CA MET A 1 -0.74 -20.81 4.23
C MET A 1 0.03 -20.76 2.93
N THR A 2 0.84 -21.77 2.62
CA THR A 2 1.54 -21.87 1.33
C THR A 2 0.55 -22.15 0.20
N GLU A 3 0.89 -21.75 -1.03
CA GLU A 3 0.07 -22.05 -2.20
C GLU A 3 -0.13 -23.55 -2.39
N GLU A 4 0.93 -24.35 -2.21
CA GLU A 4 0.89 -25.80 -2.29
C GLU A 4 -0.16 -26.38 -1.33
N LYS A 5 -0.15 -25.93 -0.07
CA LYS A 5 -1.11 -26.41 0.92
C LYS A 5 -2.54 -25.98 0.58
N ALA A 6 -2.71 -24.78 0.03
CA ALA A 6 -4.02 -24.31 -0.43
C ALA A 6 -4.58 -25.23 -1.53
N LYS A 7 -3.76 -25.58 -2.52
CA LYS A 7 -4.12 -26.49 -3.62
C LYS A 7 -4.43 -27.90 -3.12
N GLN A 8 -3.60 -28.45 -2.23
CA GLN A 8 -3.83 -29.77 -1.62
C GLN A 8 -5.17 -29.85 -0.87
N LEU A 9 -5.60 -28.76 -0.24
CA LEU A 9 -6.86 -28.68 0.49
C LEU A 9 -8.07 -28.33 -0.40
N GLY A 10 -7.88 -28.18 -1.72
CA GLY A 10 -8.96 -27.79 -2.64
C GLY A 10 -9.41 -26.34 -2.52
N PHE A 11 -8.61 -25.46 -1.90
CA PHE A 11 -8.91 -24.04 -1.82
C PHE A 11 -8.47 -23.30 -3.08
N LYS A 12 -9.27 -22.31 -3.50
CA LYS A 12 -8.89 -21.32 -4.52
C LYS A 12 -8.31 -20.06 -3.83
N PRO A 13 -7.00 -19.79 -3.92
CA PRO A 13 -6.41 -18.58 -3.35
C PRO A 13 -7.06 -17.32 -3.92
N LYS A 14 -7.38 -16.35 -3.05
CA LYS A 14 -7.95 -15.06 -3.46
C LYS A 14 -6.88 -14.03 -3.86
N ALA A 15 -5.69 -14.13 -3.27
CA ALA A 15 -4.54 -13.26 -3.51
C ALA A 15 -3.27 -13.91 -2.95
N TYR A 16 -2.11 -13.33 -3.28
CA TYR A 16 -0.84 -13.66 -2.66
C TYR A 16 -0.37 -12.49 -1.81
N LEU A 17 0.32 -12.78 -0.69
CA LEU A 17 1.10 -11.79 0.04
C LEU A 17 2.50 -11.83 -0.54
N ARG A 18 2.92 -10.79 -1.27
CA ARG A 18 4.19 -10.85 -2.01
C ARG A 18 5.35 -10.17 -1.36
N ASP A 19 5.14 -8.96 -0.87
CA ASP A 19 6.18 -8.27 -0.14
C ASP A 19 5.59 -7.34 0.91
N PHE A 20 6.37 -7.10 1.94
CA PHE A 20 6.08 -6.17 3.01
C PHE A 20 7.40 -5.61 3.54
N LEU A 21 7.31 -4.45 4.17
CA LEU A 21 8.40 -3.87 4.93
C LEU A 21 7.86 -3.06 6.09
N TYR A 22 8.74 -2.78 7.03
CA TYR A 22 8.48 -1.87 8.14
C TYR A 22 9.45 -0.69 8.04
N VAL A 23 8.96 0.49 8.40
CA VAL A 23 9.77 1.70 8.57
C VAL A 23 9.48 2.27 9.95
N SER A 24 10.40 3.11 10.43
CA SER A 24 10.21 3.91 11.64
C SER A 24 10.49 5.36 11.31
N GLN A 25 9.86 6.27 12.07
CA GLN A 25 10.03 7.71 11.98
C GLN A 25 10.33 8.28 13.36
N ASP A 26 10.90 9.49 13.40
CA ASP A 26 11.00 10.24 14.65
C ASP A 26 9.58 10.55 15.16
N PRO A 27 9.22 10.08 16.37
CA PRO A 27 7.89 10.29 16.91
C PRO A 27 7.56 11.75 17.24
N ILE A 28 8.57 12.62 17.39
CA ILE A 28 8.36 14.01 17.82
C ILE A 28 7.66 14.81 16.73
N ASP A 29 8.21 14.80 15.51
CA ASP A 29 7.76 15.72 14.44
C ASP A 29 7.06 15.02 13.26
N GLN A 30 7.26 13.71 13.07
CA GLN A 30 6.94 13.05 11.79
C GLN A 30 6.34 11.64 11.92
N LEU A 31 5.86 11.26 13.11
CA LEU A 31 5.30 9.92 13.39
C LEU A 31 4.30 9.45 12.33
N LEU A 32 3.42 10.35 11.90
CA LEU A 32 2.30 10.06 11.00
C LEU A 32 2.67 10.11 9.50
N LEU A 33 3.94 10.37 9.15
CA LEU A 33 4.42 10.40 7.77
C LEU A 33 4.94 9.06 7.27
N SER A 34 4.81 7.99 8.06
CA SER A 34 5.31 6.65 7.70
C SER A 34 4.91 6.17 6.29
N PRO A 35 3.67 6.38 5.79
CA PRO A 35 3.33 6.03 4.40
C PRO A 35 4.23 6.69 3.34
N ALA A 36 4.57 7.97 3.50
CA ALA A 36 5.44 8.69 2.57
C ALA A 36 6.84 8.06 2.46
N TYR A 37 7.33 7.42 3.53
CA TYR A 37 8.61 6.71 3.53
C TYR A 37 8.50 5.23 3.13
N ALA A 38 7.40 4.57 3.49
CA ALA A 38 7.21 3.15 3.26
C ALA A 38 6.91 2.84 1.79
N ILE A 39 6.04 3.65 1.16
CA ILE A 39 5.61 3.47 -0.24
C ILE A 39 6.81 3.44 -1.20
N PRO A 40 7.69 4.46 -1.27
CA PRO A 40 8.81 4.44 -2.22
C PRO A 40 9.81 3.32 -1.92
N LYS A 41 10.04 2.98 -0.65
CA LYS A 41 10.92 1.86 -0.28
C LYS A 41 10.37 0.53 -0.76
N LEU A 42 9.05 0.32 -0.65
CA LEU A 42 8.42 -0.93 -1.05
C LEU A 42 8.38 -1.06 -2.57
N LEU A 43 8.00 0.02 -3.26
CA LEU A 43 8.06 0.10 -4.72
C LEU A 43 9.46 -0.18 -5.25
N LYS A 44 10.49 0.44 -4.67
CA LYS A 44 11.89 0.17 -5.04
C LYS A 44 12.29 -1.28 -4.77
N LYS A 45 11.87 -1.85 -3.64
CA LYS A 45 12.19 -3.25 -3.27
C LYS A 45 11.57 -4.24 -4.26
N THR A 46 10.34 -3.97 -4.72
CA THR A 46 9.61 -4.85 -5.64
C THR A 46 9.86 -4.54 -7.11
N GLY A 47 10.57 -3.44 -7.43
CA GLY A 47 10.77 -2.99 -8.81
C GLY A 47 9.52 -2.42 -9.47
N LEU A 48 8.48 -2.09 -8.69
CA LEU A 48 7.22 -1.54 -9.18
C LEU A 48 7.23 -0.01 -9.13
N THR A 49 6.33 0.59 -9.90
CA THR A 49 6.06 2.03 -9.91
C THR A 49 4.64 2.32 -9.41
N LEU A 50 4.31 3.58 -9.15
CA LEU A 50 2.95 3.99 -8.79
C LEU A 50 1.89 3.56 -9.82
N LYS A 51 2.27 3.47 -11.09
CA LYS A 51 1.36 3.10 -12.19
C LYS A 51 0.98 1.63 -12.17
N ASP A 52 1.85 0.79 -11.61
CA ASP A 52 1.63 -0.66 -11.52
C ASP A 52 0.68 -1.03 -10.37
N ILE A 53 0.31 -0.05 -9.53
CA ILE A 53 -0.60 -0.26 -8.41
C ILE A 53 -2.03 0.08 -8.85
N ASP A 54 -2.91 -0.92 -8.72
CA ASP A 54 -4.32 -0.82 -9.11
C ASP A 54 -5.27 -0.47 -7.95
N SER A 55 -4.85 -0.66 -6.71
CA SER A 55 -5.62 -0.29 -5.52
C SER A 55 -4.69 0.10 -4.39
N TRP A 56 -5.01 1.22 -3.76
CA TRP A 56 -4.34 1.74 -2.56
C TRP A 56 -5.33 1.66 -1.39
N GLU A 57 -5.11 0.70 -0.50
CA GLU A 57 -5.78 0.64 0.80
C GLU A 57 -4.81 1.12 1.88
N ILE A 58 -4.96 2.39 2.28
CA ILE A 58 -4.10 3.05 3.25
C ILE A 58 -4.90 3.39 4.51
N HIS A 59 -4.29 3.14 5.67
CA HIS A 59 -4.90 3.50 6.95
C HIS A 59 -5.11 5.01 7.05
N GLU A 60 -6.37 5.42 7.16
CA GLU A 60 -6.77 6.82 7.34
C GLU A 60 -6.91 7.13 8.84
N ALA A 61 -5.80 7.49 9.50
CA ALA A 61 -5.85 7.92 10.90
C ALA A 61 -6.60 9.25 11.03
N PHE A 62 -6.32 10.18 10.11
CA PHE A 62 -6.97 11.48 9.99
C PHE A 62 -6.96 11.93 8.52
N ALA A 63 -7.92 12.76 8.10
CA ALA A 63 -7.91 13.34 6.75
C ALA A 63 -6.62 14.15 6.48
N GLY A 64 -6.20 14.97 7.43
CA GLY A 64 -4.96 15.75 7.34
C GLY A 64 -3.70 14.88 7.26
N GLN A 65 -3.70 13.70 7.89
CA GLN A 65 -2.58 12.77 7.82
C GLN A 65 -2.41 12.21 6.39
N ILE A 66 -3.50 11.81 5.74
CA ILE A 66 -3.45 11.33 4.35
C ILE A 66 -2.98 12.45 3.41
N ILE A 67 -3.58 13.63 3.51
CA ILE A 67 -3.21 14.77 2.67
C ILE A 67 -1.74 15.14 2.86
N ALA A 68 -1.23 15.17 4.10
CA ALA A 68 0.18 15.44 4.38
C ALA A 68 1.11 14.40 3.76
N ASN A 69 0.77 13.11 3.83
CA ASN A 69 1.56 12.05 3.19
C ASN A 69 1.58 12.17 1.66
N LEU A 70 0.44 12.46 1.04
CA LEU A 70 0.35 12.69 -0.41
C LEU A 70 1.19 13.90 -0.82
N LYS A 71 1.14 15.00 -0.06
CA LYS A 71 1.98 16.18 -0.29
C LYS A 71 3.47 15.91 -0.10
N ALA A 72 3.83 15.07 0.87
CA ALA A 72 5.22 14.65 1.07
C ALA A 72 5.75 13.83 -0.12
N LEU A 73 4.94 12.90 -0.65
CA LEU A 73 5.28 12.10 -1.85
C LEU A 73 5.43 12.95 -3.11
N ASP A 74 4.65 14.03 -3.25
CA ASP A 74 4.65 14.92 -4.41
C ASP A 74 5.56 16.16 -4.27
N SER A 75 6.42 16.19 -3.25
CA SER A 75 7.34 17.30 -2.99
C SER A 75 8.78 16.89 -3.25
N ASP A 76 9.43 17.49 -4.24
CA ASP A 76 10.86 17.29 -4.51
C ASP A 76 11.70 17.65 -3.28
N TYR A 77 11.38 18.78 -2.65
CA TYR A 77 12.04 19.23 -1.43
C TYR A 77 11.97 18.18 -0.33
N PHE A 78 10.78 17.64 -0.05
CA PHE A 78 10.62 16.67 1.02
C PHE A 78 11.36 15.36 0.71
N CYS A 79 11.19 14.87 -0.53
CA CYS A 79 11.81 13.64 -1.00
C CYS A 79 13.34 13.71 -0.95
N GLN A 80 13.93 14.82 -1.38
CA GLN A 80 15.37 15.03 -1.35
C GLN A 80 15.88 15.25 0.09
N LYS A 81 15.26 16.17 0.82
CA LYS A 81 15.78 16.60 2.14
C LYS A 81 15.58 15.56 3.23
N HIS A 82 14.45 14.87 3.24
CA HIS A 82 14.05 14.00 4.34
C HIS A 82 14.07 12.51 3.98
N MET A 83 13.92 12.16 2.69
CA MET A 83 13.89 10.75 2.26
C MET A 83 15.14 10.31 1.50
N GLY A 84 16.02 11.25 1.12
CA GLY A 84 17.25 10.97 0.38
C GLY A 84 17.01 10.46 -1.05
N LEU A 85 15.87 10.82 -1.65
CA LEU A 85 15.55 10.51 -3.05
C LEU A 85 16.04 11.63 -3.97
N SER A 86 16.29 11.34 -5.24
CA SER A 86 16.75 12.34 -6.22
C SER A 86 15.64 13.31 -6.64
N GLU A 87 14.40 12.84 -6.66
CA GLU A 87 13.21 13.57 -7.10
C GLU A 87 12.00 13.09 -6.29
N LYS A 88 10.86 13.75 -6.47
CA LYS A 88 9.60 13.34 -5.87
C LYS A 88 9.17 11.95 -6.32
N VAL A 89 8.46 11.25 -5.43
CA VAL A 89 7.83 9.95 -5.76
C VAL A 89 6.65 10.16 -6.71
N GLY A 90 5.91 11.24 -6.50
CA GLY A 90 4.69 11.58 -7.24
C GLY A 90 3.41 11.15 -6.51
N LEU A 91 2.28 11.62 -7.02
CA LEU A 91 0.96 11.27 -6.48
C LEU A 91 0.47 9.92 -7.02
N PRO A 92 0.02 9.01 -6.14
CA PRO A 92 -0.84 7.90 -6.52
C PRO A 92 -2.10 8.39 -7.26
N ASP A 93 -2.64 7.56 -8.16
CA ASP A 93 -3.94 7.84 -8.77
C ASP A 93 -5.04 7.80 -7.70
N MET A 94 -5.65 8.96 -7.46
CA MET A 94 -6.66 9.10 -6.42
C MET A 94 -7.96 8.34 -6.73
N ASN A 95 -8.21 7.96 -7.99
CA ASN A 95 -9.34 7.09 -8.35
C ASN A 95 -9.13 5.62 -7.93
N LYS A 96 -7.93 5.29 -7.44
CA LYS A 96 -7.55 3.97 -6.92
C LYS A 96 -7.37 3.98 -5.40
N TRP A 97 -7.69 5.09 -4.72
CA TRP A 97 -7.37 5.31 -3.31
C TRP A 97 -8.57 5.14 -2.40
N ASN A 98 -8.54 4.10 -1.54
CA ASN A 98 -9.57 3.81 -0.54
C ASN A 98 -11.00 3.81 -1.13
N ASN A 99 -11.18 3.19 -2.30
CA ASN A 99 -12.43 3.24 -3.08
C ASN A 99 -13.66 2.72 -2.33
N TRP A 100 -13.49 1.86 -1.34
CA TRP A 100 -14.57 1.29 -0.53
C TRP A 100 -14.66 1.91 0.88
N GLY A 101 -14.10 3.12 1.04
CA GLY A 101 -13.96 3.78 2.33
C GLY A 101 -12.79 3.24 3.13
N GLY A 102 -12.28 4.08 4.04
CA GLY A 102 -11.13 3.74 4.88
C GLY A 102 -11.45 3.83 6.37
N SER A 103 -10.39 3.88 7.17
CA SER A 103 -10.50 3.90 8.63
C SER A 103 -11.22 5.11 9.19
N LEU A 104 -11.23 6.24 8.45
CA LEU A 104 -11.88 7.46 8.90
C LEU A 104 -13.41 7.32 8.91
N SER A 105 -13.98 6.58 7.94
CA SER A 105 -15.43 6.36 7.85
C SER A 105 -15.89 5.06 8.50
N ILE A 106 -15.10 3.98 8.40
CA ILE A 106 -15.47 2.64 8.89
C ILE A 106 -15.08 2.43 10.36
N GLY A 107 -13.99 3.06 10.80
CA GLY A 107 -13.44 2.95 12.15
C GLY A 107 -12.04 2.36 12.19
N HIS A 108 -11.37 2.60 13.32
CA HIS A 108 -10.00 2.19 13.59
C HIS A 108 -9.86 1.42 14.92
N PRO A 109 -10.20 0.12 14.94
CA PRO A 109 -9.76 -0.75 16.03
C PRO A 109 -8.26 -1.02 15.86
N PHE A 110 -7.49 -0.62 16.88
CA PHE A 110 -6.05 -0.84 16.93
C PHE A 110 -5.71 -2.32 16.73
N ALA A 111 -4.62 -2.59 16.01
CA ALA A 111 -4.14 -3.92 15.59
C ALA A 111 -5.08 -4.74 14.66
N ALA A 112 -6.39 -4.48 14.62
CA ALA A 112 -7.32 -5.17 13.72
C ALA A 112 -7.46 -4.48 12.35
N THR A 113 -7.22 -3.16 12.29
CA THR A 113 -7.36 -2.36 11.06
C THR A 113 -6.47 -2.85 9.91
N GLY A 114 -5.25 -3.33 10.22
CA GLY A 114 -4.32 -3.83 9.20
C GLY A 114 -4.87 -5.04 8.45
N VAL A 115 -5.52 -5.96 9.15
CA VAL A 115 -6.17 -7.13 8.53
C VAL A 115 -7.33 -6.68 7.64
N ARG A 116 -8.15 -5.72 8.09
CA ARG A 116 -9.24 -5.17 7.27
C ARG A 116 -8.72 -4.54 5.97
N LEU A 117 -7.67 -3.73 6.03
CA LEU A 117 -7.04 -3.12 4.84
C LEU A 117 -6.66 -4.19 3.82
N CYS A 118 -5.88 -5.20 4.26
CA CYS A 118 -5.48 -6.32 3.41
C CYS A 118 -6.70 -7.03 2.78
N MET A 119 -7.73 -7.31 3.58
CA MET A 119 -8.92 -7.99 3.08
C MET A 119 -9.79 -7.14 2.15
N HIS A 120 -9.82 -5.82 2.34
CA HIS A 120 -10.46 -4.89 1.40
C HIS A 120 -9.76 -4.91 0.05
N THR A 121 -8.42 -4.84 0.02
CA THR A 121 -7.64 -4.93 -1.21
C THR A 121 -7.96 -6.21 -1.97
N VAL A 122 -7.92 -7.35 -1.29
CA VAL A 122 -8.25 -8.66 -1.90
C VAL A 122 -9.70 -8.71 -2.40
N SER A 123 -10.63 -8.07 -1.71
CA SER A 123 -12.04 -8.10 -2.07
C SER A 123 -12.39 -7.20 -3.25
N GLN A 124 -11.60 -6.16 -3.51
CA GLN A 124 -11.71 -5.32 -4.71
C GLN A 124 -11.26 -6.05 -6.00
N GLY A 125 -10.89 -7.32 -5.91
CA GLY A 125 -10.43 -8.10 -7.06
C GLY A 125 -8.97 -7.83 -7.42
N VAL A 126 -8.24 -7.10 -6.58
CA VAL A 126 -6.83 -6.79 -6.74
C VAL A 126 -6.01 -7.71 -5.82
N ALA A 127 -5.07 -8.45 -6.39
CA ALA A 127 -4.15 -9.24 -5.59
C ALA A 127 -3.17 -8.31 -4.84
N MET A 128 -2.95 -8.53 -3.54
CA MET A 128 -2.05 -7.70 -2.72
C MET A 128 -0.62 -7.72 -3.29
N LEU A 129 -0.16 -6.57 -3.82
CA LEU A 129 1.15 -6.39 -4.45
C LEU A 129 1.51 -7.50 -5.45
N ILE A 130 0.82 -7.58 -6.59
CA ILE A 130 1.25 -8.42 -7.71
C ILE A 130 0.96 -7.74 -9.04
N GLU A 131 2.04 -7.50 -9.76
CA GLU A 131 2.15 -7.62 -11.22
C GLU A 131 0.93 -8.29 -11.88
N ARG A 132 0.27 -7.57 -12.79
CA ARG A 132 -0.58 -8.21 -13.79
C ARG A 132 0.36 -8.91 -14.77
N TYR A 133 0.70 -10.18 -14.54
CA TYR A 133 1.41 -10.99 -15.55
C TYR A 133 0.56 -11.04 -16.83
N PRO A 134 1.04 -10.51 -17.97
CA PRO A 134 0.40 -10.73 -19.26
C PRO A 134 0.79 -12.14 -19.73
N GLY A 135 0.09 -13.18 -19.27
CA GLY A 135 0.44 -14.54 -19.68
C GLY A 135 -0.35 -15.71 -19.11
N ALA A 136 -1.37 -15.50 -18.28
CA ALA A 136 -2.26 -16.61 -17.91
C ALA A 136 -3.34 -16.79 -18.99
N THR A 137 -2.97 -17.40 -20.12
CA THR A 137 -3.95 -18.14 -20.91
C THR A 137 -4.38 -19.36 -20.09
N ALA A 138 -5.69 -19.55 -19.99
CA ALA A 138 -6.26 -20.76 -19.44
C ALA A 138 -6.03 -21.89 -20.45
N ASP A 139 -5.02 -22.71 -20.18
CA ASP A 139 -4.88 -24.09 -20.67
C ASP A 139 -4.33 -24.96 -19.53
#